data_AF-A3GEW3-F1
#
_entry.id   AF-A3GEW3-F1
#
_cell.length_a   1.000
_cell.length_b   1.000
_cell.length_c   1.000
_cell.angle_alpha   90.00
_cell.angle_beta   90.00
_cell.angle_gamma   90.00
#
_symmetry.space_group_name_H-M   'P 1'
#
loop_
_entity.id
_entity.type
_entity.pdbx_description
1 polymer ?
#
loop_
_entity_poly.entity_id
_entity_poly.type
_entity_poly.pdbx_seq_one_letter_code
_entity_poly.pdbx_strand_id
1 'polypeptide(L)'
;MSQNIPAWKRIGLKVKKELETDPLALSSHLESSNLTKKDIKHINKQKRKAEDSAKEKSKKPPKRVKLPKSEKPPPPEKDQLVYLRQYHKDKDNWKFSKQKQNWILKNIRNIPGEYEEALSVYLEGLQGGSRTRIVDSLKAVIEKWNVLAAEAEAKVEKELEEKLSGKKAEEENEKKGEEKNEEKKKETEKEEDAVDLEYALRCRNLVFVLTDEKVPLKG
;
A
#
# COMPACT_ATOMS: atom_id res chain seq x y z
N MET A 1 -31.44 52.81 9.56
CA MET A 1 -30.94 51.78 10.51
C MET A 1 -32.12 50.89 10.90
N SER A 2 -32.34 49.75 10.23
CA SER A 2 -33.43 48.84 10.57
C SER A 2 -33.02 47.97 11.76
N GLN A 3 -33.79 48.00 12.85
CA GLN A 3 -33.53 47.11 13.97
C GLN A 3 -34.02 45.70 13.64
N ASN A 4 -33.18 44.69 13.87
CA ASN A 4 -33.51 43.30 13.60
C ASN A 4 -34.44 42.78 14.71
N ILE A 5 -35.71 42.56 14.37
CA ILE A 5 -36.71 42.06 15.31
C ILE A 5 -36.74 40.52 15.22
N PRO A 6 -36.39 39.80 16.29
CA PRO A 6 -36.37 38.35 16.29
C PRO A 6 -37.77 37.76 16.09
N ALA A 7 -37.82 36.61 15.40
CA ALA A 7 -39.05 36.00 14.89
C ALA A 7 -40.10 35.71 15.99
N TRP A 8 -39.67 35.36 17.20
CA TRP A 8 -40.58 35.02 18.30
C TRP A 8 -41.39 36.23 18.80
N LYS A 9 -40.84 37.44 18.67
CA LYS A 9 -41.54 38.69 18.98
C LYS A 9 -42.54 39.08 17.89
N ARG A 10 -42.28 38.67 16.63
CA ARG A 10 -43.24 38.80 15.52
C ARG A 10 -44.42 37.84 15.64
N ILE A 11 -44.22 36.68 16.28
CA ILE A 11 -45.22 35.62 16.48
C ILE A 11 -46.06 35.81 17.77
N GLY A 12 -45.78 36.86 18.55
CA GLY A 12 -46.63 37.24 19.70
C GLY A 12 -46.44 36.42 20.97
N LEU A 13 -45.42 35.57 21.05
CA LEU A 13 -45.08 34.87 22.30
C LEU A 13 -44.53 35.87 23.33
N LYS A 14 -45.24 36.05 24.46
CA LYS A 14 -44.77 36.80 25.63
C LYS A 14 -44.05 35.86 26.59
N VAL A 15 -42.75 36.08 26.79
CA VAL A 15 -41.98 35.39 27.83
C VAL A 15 -42.39 35.97 29.19
N LYS A 16 -43.04 35.16 30.03
CA LYS A 16 -43.38 35.54 31.42
C LYS A 16 -42.10 35.57 32.26
N LYS A 17 -41.94 36.62 33.07
CA LYS A 17 -40.76 36.90 33.91
C LYS A 17 -40.68 36.08 35.21
N GLU A 18 -41.64 35.21 35.51
CA GLU A 18 -41.76 34.57 36.84
C GLU A 18 -40.82 33.38 37.09
N LEU A 19 -39.84 33.11 36.21
CA LEU A 19 -38.92 31.96 36.30
C LEU A 19 -37.54 32.32 36.90
N GLU A 20 -37.44 33.43 37.64
CA GLU A 20 -36.17 33.91 38.22
C GLU A 20 -35.58 33.04 39.35
N THR A 21 -36.28 31.99 39.80
CA THR A 21 -35.83 31.11 40.89
C THR A 21 -35.53 29.66 40.47
N ASP A 22 -35.44 29.37 39.16
CA ASP A 22 -35.01 28.05 38.70
C ASP A 22 -33.49 28.03 38.44
N PRO A 23 -32.68 27.17 39.10
CA PRO A 23 -31.23 27.12 38.92
C PRO A 23 -30.76 26.84 37.49
N LEU A 24 -31.63 26.29 36.62
CA LEU A 24 -31.34 26.18 35.18
C LEU A 24 -31.46 27.52 34.44
N ALA A 25 -32.33 28.42 34.89
CA ALA A 25 -32.54 29.75 34.29
C ALA A 25 -31.38 30.72 34.59
N LEU A 26 -30.71 30.56 35.74
CA LEU A 26 -29.50 31.32 36.12
C LEU A 26 -28.34 31.15 35.13
N SER A 27 -28.25 30.01 34.43
CA SER A 27 -27.24 29.81 33.38
C SER A 27 -27.51 30.64 32.12
N SER A 28 -28.78 31.00 31.86
CA SER A 28 -29.16 31.76 30.66
C SER A 28 -29.07 33.29 30.84
N HIS A 29 -29.19 33.79 32.08
CA HIS A 29 -29.06 35.23 32.40
C HIS A 29 -27.59 35.68 32.63
N LEU A 30 -26.62 34.78 32.53
CA LEU A 30 -25.20 35.18 32.52
C LEU A 30 -24.76 35.76 31.17
N GLU A 31 -25.56 35.63 30.12
CA GLU A 31 -25.19 36.02 28.75
C GLU A 31 -25.64 37.45 28.39
N SER A 32 -26.44 38.10 29.24
CA SER A 32 -26.97 39.46 29.02
C SER A 32 -26.48 40.52 30.02
N SER A 33 -25.61 40.17 30.97
CA SER A 33 -24.92 41.16 31.81
C SER A 33 -23.57 41.51 31.18
N ASN A 34 -23.22 42.81 31.14
CA ASN A 34 -21.90 43.27 30.71
C ASN A 34 -20.85 42.83 31.75
N LEU A 35 -20.46 41.56 31.71
CA LEU A 35 -19.45 40.99 32.58
C LEU A 35 -18.07 41.52 32.17
N THR A 36 -17.29 41.98 33.15
CA THR A 36 -15.93 42.42 32.86
C THR A 36 -15.04 41.23 32.50
N LYS A 37 -13.92 41.48 31.80
CA LYS A 37 -12.96 40.42 31.44
C LYS A 37 -12.42 39.65 32.66
N LYS A 38 -12.51 40.23 33.87
CA LYS A 38 -12.11 39.58 35.13
C LYS A 38 -13.17 38.57 35.58
N ASP A 39 -14.44 38.92 35.52
CA ASP A 39 -15.55 38.06 35.96
C ASP A 39 -15.65 36.81 35.08
N ILE A 40 -15.51 36.97 33.76
CA ILE A 40 -15.47 35.87 32.80
C ILE A 40 -14.31 34.89 33.10
N LYS A 41 -13.15 35.41 33.52
CA LYS A 41 -12.00 34.57 33.92
C LYS A 41 -12.26 33.81 35.22
N HIS A 42 -12.91 34.44 36.20
CA HIS A 42 -13.26 33.79 37.47
C HIS A 42 -14.30 32.69 37.28
N ILE A 43 -15.33 32.93 36.47
CA ILE A 43 -16.38 31.95 36.13
C ILE A 43 -15.77 30.77 35.37
N ASN A 44 -14.91 31.01 34.37
CA ASN A 44 -14.23 29.92 33.65
C ASN A 44 -13.27 29.12 34.55
N LYS A 45 -12.60 29.76 35.52
CA LYS A 45 -11.72 29.08 36.49
C LYS A 45 -12.54 28.20 37.45
N GLN A 46 -13.73 28.64 37.87
CA GLN A 46 -14.63 27.83 38.69
C GLN A 46 -15.24 26.67 37.90
N LYS A 47 -15.66 26.88 36.65
CA LYS A 47 -16.17 25.81 35.78
C LYS A 47 -15.14 24.69 35.56
N ARG A 48 -13.88 25.04 35.31
CA ARG A 48 -12.79 24.03 35.16
C ARG A 48 -12.54 23.22 36.44
N LYS A 49 -12.62 23.85 37.62
CA LYS A 49 -12.47 23.16 38.91
C LYS A 49 -13.64 22.21 39.21
N ALA A 50 -14.86 22.57 38.81
CA ALA A 50 -16.03 21.70 38.94
C ALA A 50 -15.98 20.51 37.95
N GLU A 51 -15.46 20.73 36.73
CA GLU A 51 -15.28 19.66 35.75
C GLU A 51 -14.15 18.69 36.10
N ASP A 52 -13.06 19.16 36.72
CA ASP A 52 -11.97 18.29 37.19
C ASP A 52 -12.39 17.43 38.39
N SER A 53 -13.18 17.99 39.33
CA SER A 53 -13.69 17.25 40.49
C SER A 53 -14.79 16.24 40.14
N ALA A 54 -15.55 16.46 39.06
CA ALA A 54 -16.51 15.49 38.55
C ALA A 54 -15.87 14.37 37.70
N LYS A 55 -14.66 14.59 37.13
CA LYS A 55 -13.95 13.62 36.28
C LYS A 55 -13.15 12.56 37.05
N GLU A 56 -13.01 12.67 38.35
CA GLU A 56 -12.30 11.66 39.15
C GLU A 56 -13.12 10.39 39.43
N LYS A 57 -14.45 10.39 39.27
CA LYS A 57 -15.29 9.23 39.65
C LYS A 57 -15.97 8.45 38.52
N SER A 58 -15.70 8.76 37.24
CA SER A 58 -16.19 7.92 36.13
C SER A 58 -15.31 8.01 34.88
N LYS A 59 -14.04 7.60 35.00
CA LYS A 59 -13.18 7.41 33.83
C LYS A 59 -13.63 6.13 33.11
N LYS A 60 -14.22 6.30 31.92
CA LYS A 60 -14.40 5.23 30.91
C LYS A 60 -13.11 4.41 30.82
N PRO A 61 -13.17 3.08 30.58
CA PRO A 61 -11.98 2.24 30.55
C PRO A 61 -10.94 2.86 29.60
N PRO A 62 -9.67 2.96 30.03
CA PRO A 62 -8.65 3.65 29.26
C PRO A 62 -8.54 3.02 27.87
N LYS A 63 -8.62 3.87 26.86
CA LYS A 63 -8.41 3.50 25.45
C LYS A 63 -7.07 2.76 25.37
N ARG A 64 -7.13 1.46 25.05
CA ARG A 64 -6.01 0.50 24.86
C ARG A 64 -4.65 1.20 24.79
N VAL A 65 -3.83 1.03 25.84
CA VAL A 65 -2.49 1.59 25.94
C VAL A 65 -1.70 1.11 24.72
N LYS A 66 -1.39 2.02 23.80
CA LYS A 66 -0.58 1.71 22.63
C LYS A 66 0.86 1.64 23.12
N LEU A 67 1.43 0.43 23.19
CA LEU A 67 2.89 0.28 23.39
C LEU A 67 3.62 1.15 22.35
N PRO A 68 4.72 1.81 22.75
CA PRO A 68 5.54 2.60 21.84
C PRO A 68 5.99 1.73 20.66
N LYS A 69 6.11 2.33 19.47
CA LYS A 69 6.44 1.62 18.22
C LYS A 69 7.76 0.84 18.32
N SER A 70 8.64 1.22 19.25
CA SER A 70 9.94 0.60 19.52
C SER A 70 9.89 -0.73 20.28
N GLU A 71 8.83 -1.02 21.04
CA GLU A 71 8.74 -2.24 21.87
C GLU A 71 7.91 -3.35 21.22
N LYS A 72 7.37 -3.09 20.02
CA LYS A 72 6.62 -4.12 19.29
C LYS A 72 7.62 -4.97 18.53
N PRO A 73 7.62 -6.31 18.69
CA PRO A 73 8.41 -7.15 17.81
C PRO A 73 8.02 -6.84 16.37
N PRO A 74 8.99 -6.80 15.44
CA PRO A 74 8.66 -6.65 14.03
C PRO A 74 7.66 -7.74 13.65
N PRO A 75 6.59 -7.41 12.90
CA PRO A 75 5.68 -8.43 12.40
C PRO A 75 6.50 -9.53 11.70
N PRO A 76 6.20 -10.81 11.95
CA PRO A 76 6.94 -11.92 11.35
C PRO A 76 6.80 -11.92 9.82
N GLU A 77 5.72 -11.33 9.31
CA GLU A 77 5.41 -11.23 7.88
C GLU A 77 5.23 -9.76 7.48
N LYS A 78 5.60 -9.44 6.23
CA LYS A 78 5.36 -8.11 5.66
C LYS A 78 3.85 -7.83 5.60
N ASP A 79 3.42 -6.64 6.03
CA ASP A 79 2.02 -6.20 6.05
C ASP A 79 1.28 -6.33 4.70
N GLN A 80 2.02 -6.36 3.59
CA GLN A 80 1.54 -6.53 2.22
C GLN A 80 1.22 -7.99 1.88
N LEU A 81 2.01 -8.93 2.42
CA LEU A 81 1.74 -10.37 2.27
C LEU A 81 0.52 -10.77 3.10
N VAL A 82 0.41 -10.24 4.32
CA VAL A 82 -0.80 -10.40 5.14
C VAL A 82 -2.04 -9.84 4.42
N TYR A 83 -1.89 -8.74 3.69
CA TYR A 83 -2.97 -8.13 2.91
C TYR A 83 -3.42 -9.00 1.73
N LEU A 84 -2.48 -9.64 1.02
CA LEU A 84 -2.81 -10.64 -0.01
C LEU A 84 -3.54 -11.83 0.59
N ARG A 85 -3.01 -12.38 1.69
CA ARG A 85 -3.64 -13.51 2.38
C ARG A 85 -5.04 -13.18 2.89
N GLN A 86 -5.24 -11.98 3.42
CA GLN A 86 -6.55 -11.50 3.85
C GLN A 86 -7.51 -11.37 2.67
N TYR A 87 -7.07 -10.82 1.53
CA TYR A 87 -7.92 -10.76 0.34
C TYR A 87 -8.41 -12.14 -0.11
N HIS A 88 -7.53 -13.15 -0.02
CA HIS A 88 -7.85 -14.52 -0.41
C HIS A 88 -8.77 -15.23 0.60
N LYS A 89 -8.52 -15.09 1.90
CA LYS A 89 -9.22 -15.87 2.95
C LYS A 89 -10.43 -15.16 3.57
N ASP A 90 -10.41 -13.84 3.63
CA ASP A 90 -11.40 -13.01 4.33
C ASP A 90 -11.63 -11.70 3.55
N LYS A 91 -12.28 -11.85 2.40
CA LYS A 91 -12.57 -10.75 1.48
C LYS A 91 -13.58 -9.75 2.06
N ASP A 92 -14.48 -10.19 2.94
CA ASP A 92 -15.54 -9.37 3.53
C ASP A 92 -14.98 -8.32 4.51
N ASN A 93 -13.98 -8.70 5.30
CA ASN A 93 -13.31 -7.78 6.22
C ASN A 93 -12.07 -7.10 5.60
N TRP A 94 -11.79 -7.37 4.32
CA TRP A 94 -10.65 -6.79 3.62
C TRP A 94 -10.93 -5.33 3.26
N LYS A 95 -9.99 -4.45 3.62
CA LYS A 95 -10.07 -3.03 3.31
C LYS A 95 -9.00 -2.63 2.32
N PHE A 96 -9.43 -2.10 1.18
CA PHE A 96 -8.55 -1.60 0.14
C PHE A 96 -7.51 -0.60 0.68
N SER A 97 -6.23 -0.86 0.37
CA SER A 97 -5.11 0.01 0.67
C SER A 97 -4.24 0.22 -0.56
N LYS A 98 -4.33 1.41 -1.15
CA LYS A 98 -3.56 1.78 -2.35
C LYS A 98 -2.06 1.66 -2.15
N GLN A 99 -1.55 1.97 -0.95
CA GLN A 99 -0.13 1.83 -0.64
C GLN A 99 0.33 0.37 -0.72
N LYS A 100 -0.47 -0.56 -0.19
CA LYS A 100 -0.18 -2.00 -0.25
C LYS A 100 -0.31 -2.53 -1.67
N GLN A 101 -1.35 -2.11 -2.42
CA GLN A 101 -1.49 -2.44 -3.83
C GLN A 101 -0.26 -2.00 -4.63
N ASN A 102 0.13 -0.72 -4.54
CA ASN A 102 1.29 -0.20 -5.26
C ASN A 102 2.58 -0.95 -4.93
N TRP A 103 2.73 -1.39 -3.68
CA TRP A 103 3.87 -2.22 -3.27
C TRP A 103 3.81 -3.60 -3.94
N ILE A 104 2.66 -4.28 -3.89
CA ILE A 104 2.46 -5.60 -4.51
C ILE A 104 2.78 -5.53 -6.00
N LEU A 105 2.21 -4.55 -6.71
CA LEU A 105 2.41 -4.38 -8.15
C LEU A 105 3.86 -4.12 -8.55
N LYS A 106 4.64 -3.46 -7.70
CA LYS A 106 6.07 -3.21 -7.93
C LYS A 106 6.95 -4.41 -7.59
N ASN A 107 6.50 -5.31 -6.72
CA ASN A 107 7.32 -6.37 -6.14
C ASN A 107 6.83 -7.77 -6.57
N ILE A 108 6.11 -7.90 -7.70
CA ILE A 108 5.58 -9.18 -8.17
C ILE A 108 6.68 -10.26 -8.24
N ARG A 109 7.88 -9.90 -8.73
CA ARG A 109 9.06 -10.79 -8.79
C ARG A 109 9.50 -11.32 -7.41
N ASN A 110 9.40 -10.50 -6.37
CA ASN A 110 9.95 -10.81 -5.04
C ASN A 110 8.92 -11.40 -4.07
N ILE A 111 7.68 -11.65 -4.50
CA ILE A 111 6.67 -12.26 -3.65
C ILE A 111 6.96 -13.77 -3.54
N PRO A 112 7.07 -14.33 -2.32
CA PRO A 112 7.33 -15.76 -2.12
C PRO A 112 6.25 -16.66 -2.75
N GLY A 113 6.65 -17.85 -3.18
CA GLY A 113 5.78 -18.86 -3.79
C GLY A 113 4.54 -19.22 -2.95
N GLU A 114 4.65 -19.15 -1.63
CA GLU A 114 3.55 -19.42 -0.68
C GLU A 114 2.32 -18.52 -0.89
N TYR A 115 2.51 -17.34 -1.48
CA TYR A 115 1.46 -16.35 -1.71
C TYR A 115 0.98 -16.32 -3.17
N GLU A 116 1.41 -17.24 -4.03
CA GLU A 116 1.08 -17.24 -5.46
C GLU A 116 -0.41 -17.36 -5.74
N GLU A 117 -1.10 -18.25 -5.02
CA GLU A 117 -2.55 -18.42 -5.15
C GLU A 117 -3.27 -17.13 -4.75
N ALA A 118 -2.91 -16.55 -3.60
CA ALA A 118 -3.47 -15.30 -3.13
C ALA A 118 -3.16 -14.11 -4.07
N LEU A 119 -1.97 -14.10 -4.69
CA LEU A 119 -1.56 -13.11 -5.68
C LEU A 119 -2.40 -13.24 -6.95
N SER A 120 -2.62 -14.47 -7.44
CA SER A 120 -3.38 -14.75 -8.66
C SER A 120 -4.82 -14.25 -8.51
N VAL A 121 -5.50 -14.66 -7.43
CA VAL A 121 -6.86 -14.22 -7.10
C VAL A 121 -6.94 -12.69 -6.91
N TYR A 122 -5.91 -12.09 -6.31
CA TYR A 122 -5.84 -10.64 -6.17
C TYR A 122 -5.74 -9.91 -7.51
N LEU A 123 -4.89 -10.42 -8.41
CA LEU A 123 -4.69 -9.86 -9.75
C LEU A 123 -5.93 -10.01 -10.63
N GLU A 124 -6.67 -11.13 -10.55
CA GLU A 124 -7.98 -11.29 -11.22
C GLU A 124 -8.98 -10.19 -10.82
N GLY A 125 -8.97 -9.82 -9.54
CA GLY A 125 -9.81 -8.76 -8.99
C GLY A 125 -9.40 -7.34 -9.39
N LEU A 126 -8.25 -7.14 -10.06
CA LEU A 126 -7.85 -5.82 -10.53
C LEU A 126 -8.69 -5.38 -11.73
N GLN A 127 -9.15 -4.14 -11.68
CA GLN A 127 -9.95 -3.53 -12.74
C GLN A 127 -9.29 -2.25 -13.28
N GLY A 128 -9.63 -1.91 -14.53
CA GLY A 128 -9.20 -0.70 -15.21
C GLY A 128 -7.73 -0.70 -15.64
N GLY A 129 -7.16 0.49 -15.84
CA GLY A 129 -5.82 0.66 -16.41
C GLY A 129 -4.66 0.15 -15.56
N SER A 130 -4.90 -0.27 -14.32
CA SER A 130 -3.89 -0.96 -13.52
C SER A 130 -3.64 -2.39 -14.02
N ARG A 131 -4.71 -3.10 -14.42
CA ARG A 131 -4.63 -4.45 -14.98
C ARG A 131 -3.89 -4.45 -16.32
N THR A 132 -4.24 -3.53 -17.22
CA THR A 132 -3.59 -3.44 -18.54
C THR A 132 -2.09 -3.22 -18.42
N ARG A 133 -1.66 -2.24 -17.60
CA ARG A 133 -0.23 -1.97 -17.34
C ARG A 133 0.52 -3.19 -16.81
N ILE A 134 -0.12 -3.99 -15.95
CA ILE A 134 0.50 -5.20 -15.42
C ILE A 134 0.62 -6.25 -16.51
N VAL A 135 -0.44 -6.50 -17.28
CA VAL A 135 -0.39 -7.43 -18.42
C VAL A 135 0.71 -7.02 -19.40
N ASP A 136 0.80 -5.73 -19.76
CA ASP A 136 1.84 -5.21 -20.65
C ASP A 136 3.24 -5.44 -20.06
N SER A 137 3.42 -5.19 -18.76
CA SER A 137 4.70 -5.42 -18.08
C SER A 137 5.10 -6.90 -18.05
N LEU A 138 4.14 -7.80 -17.82
CA LEU A 138 4.38 -9.25 -17.79
C LEU A 138 4.69 -9.78 -19.20
N LYS A 139 3.97 -9.30 -20.22
CA LYS A 139 4.24 -9.61 -21.64
C LYS A 139 5.63 -9.14 -22.05
N ALA A 140 6.04 -7.93 -21.66
CA ALA A 140 7.39 -7.43 -21.93
C ALA A 140 8.49 -8.30 -21.28
N VAL A 141 8.26 -8.86 -20.09
CA VAL A 141 9.21 -9.81 -19.47
C VAL A 141 9.31 -11.10 -20.28
N ILE A 142 8.18 -11.63 -20.74
CA ILE A 142 8.13 -12.83 -21.60
C ILE A 142 8.85 -12.59 -22.93
N GLU A 143 8.64 -11.44 -23.55
CA GLU A 143 9.30 -11.06 -24.80
C GLU A 143 10.82 -10.96 -24.62
N LYS A 144 11.29 -10.32 -23.54
CA LYS A 144 12.71 -10.26 -23.20
C LYS A 144 13.31 -11.66 -23.03
N TRP A 145 12.62 -12.54 -22.30
CA TRP A 145 13.05 -13.94 -22.18
C TRP A 145 13.12 -14.64 -23.53
N ASN A 146 12.11 -14.47 -24.39
CA ASN A 146 12.07 -15.08 -25.72
C ASN A 146 13.22 -14.62 -26.63
N VAL A 147 13.64 -13.35 -26.52
CA VAL A 147 14.80 -12.83 -27.24
C VAL A 147 16.08 -13.47 -26.73
N LEU A 148 16.28 -13.51 -25.40
CA LEU A 148 17.45 -14.14 -24.79
C LEU A 148 17.54 -15.64 -25.12
N ALA A 149 16.42 -16.35 -25.08
CA ALA A 149 16.35 -17.76 -25.44
C ALA A 149 16.71 -17.98 -26.92
N ALA A 150 16.17 -17.17 -27.83
CA ALA A 150 16.48 -17.29 -29.26
C ALA A 150 17.97 -17.00 -29.57
N GLU A 151 18.57 -16.02 -28.88
CA GLU A 151 20.01 -15.76 -29.02
C GLU A 151 20.88 -16.89 -28.46
N ALA A 152 20.45 -17.51 -27.36
CA ALA A 152 21.13 -18.68 -26.80
C ALA A 152 21.03 -19.90 -27.74
N GLU A 153 19.83 -20.18 -28.27
CA GLU A 153 19.61 -21.24 -29.27
C GLU A 153 20.49 -21.04 -30.51
N ALA A 154 20.54 -19.82 -31.06
CA ALA A 154 21.36 -19.52 -32.24
C ALA A 154 22.87 -19.65 -31.99
N LYS A 155 23.34 -19.38 -30.77
CA LYS A 155 24.75 -19.62 -30.39
C LYS A 155 25.05 -21.11 -30.31
N VAL A 156 24.17 -21.88 -29.68
CA VAL A 156 24.29 -23.34 -29.59
C VAL A 156 24.25 -24.00 -30.98
N GLU A 157 23.38 -23.52 -31.87
CA GLU A 157 23.27 -24.03 -33.24
C GLU A 157 24.55 -23.78 -34.03
N LYS A 158 25.12 -22.57 -33.97
CA LYS A 158 26.41 -22.26 -34.62
C LYS A 158 27.55 -23.11 -34.07
N GLU A 159 27.65 -23.26 -32.75
CA GLU A 159 28.66 -24.14 -32.16
C GLU A 159 28.49 -25.60 -32.60
N LEU A 160 27.25 -26.06 -32.74
CA LEU A 160 26.95 -27.41 -33.21
C LEU A 160 27.33 -27.58 -34.68
N GLU A 161 27.01 -26.60 -35.53
CA GLU A 161 27.41 -26.57 -36.94
C GLU A 161 28.94 -26.55 -37.10
N GLU A 162 29.65 -25.78 -36.28
CA GLU A 162 31.12 -25.76 -36.24
C GLU A 162 31.69 -27.12 -35.77
N LYS A 163 31.09 -27.76 -34.76
CA LYS A 163 31.50 -29.11 -34.31
C LYS A 163 31.19 -30.21 -35.33
N LEU A 164 30.09 -30.09 -36.07
CA LEU A 164 29.67 -31.05 -37.10
C LEU A 164 30.47 -30.90 -38.39
N SER A 165 30.81 -29.65 -38.78
CA SER A 165 31.71 -29.37 -39.91
C SER A 165 33.19 -29.62 -39.56
N GLY A 166 33.55 -29.48 -38.27
CA GLY A 166 34.89 -29.60 -37.72
C GLY A 166 35.35 -31.00 -37.31
N LYS A 167 34.82 -32.09 -37.88
CA LYS A 167 35.47 -33.41 -37.75
C LYS A 167 36.65 -33.54 -38.72
N LYS A 168 37.62 -32.62 -38.59
CA LYS A 168 39.03 -32.72 -39.02
C LYS A 168 39.79 -31.53 -38.42
N ALA A 169 40.42 -31.78 -37.27
CA ALA A 169 41.68 -31.21 -36.77
C ALA A 169 41.58 -31.02 -35.25
N GLU A 170 42.25 -31.90 -34.52
CA GLU A 170 42.78 -31.59 -33.20
C GLU A 170 43.95 -30.60 -33.33
N GLU A 171 44.11 -29.83 -32.25
CA GLU A 171 45.28 -29.09 -31.76
C GLU A 171 45.54 -27.63 -32.17
N GLU A 172 45.89 -26.89 -31.11
CA GLU A 172 46.55 -25.59 -30.98
C GLU A 172 45.69 -24.31 -31.07
N ASN A 173 45.84 -23.30 -30.21
CA ASN A 173 46.63 -23.08 -28.99
C ASN A 173 46.15 -21.75 -28.38
N GLU A 174 46.36 -21.58 -27.09
CA GLU A 174 46.28 -20.33 -26.33
C GLU A 174 46.83 -19.09 -27.03
N LYS A 175 46.09 -17.98 -26.90
CA LYS A 175 46.52 -16.58 -26.57
C LYS A 175 45.40 -15.64 -27.02
N LYS A 176 44.76 -14.85 -26.15
CA LYS A 176 45.37 -13.79 -25.33
C LYS A 176 44.38 -13.40 -24.23
N GLY A 177 44.81 -13.53 -22.98
CA GLY A 177 44.25 -12.72 -21.92
C GLY A 177 44.86 -11.33 -21.98
N GLU A 178 44.02 -10.31 -22.14
CA GLU A 178 44.28 -8.94 -21.70
C GLU A 178 43.01 -8.07 -21.83
N GLU A 179 41.93 -8.42 -21.13
CA GLU A 179 40.78 -7.49 -20.94
C GLU A 179 40.08 -7.70 -19.58
N LYS A 180 40.78 -8.34 -18.63
CA LYS A 180 40.24 -8.77 -17.33
C LYS A 180 40.00 -7.67 -16.28
N ASN A 181 40.02 -6.38 -16.64
CA ASN A 181 39.91 -5.30 -15.64
C ASN A 181 38.85 -4.22 -15.91
N GLU A 182 38.07 -4.32 -17.00
CA GLU A 182 36.84 -3.51 -17.18
C GLU A 182 35.55 -4.34 -17.10
N GLU A 183 35.59 -5.65 -17.39
CA GLU A 183 34.41 -6.53 -17.32
C GLU A 183 33.89 -6.73 -15.89
N LYS A 184 34.77 -6.68 -14.89
CA LYS A 184 34.42 -6.95 -13.50
C LYS A 184 33.51 -5.90 -12.85
N LYS A 185 33.33 -4.74 -13.50
CA LYS A 185 32.39 -3.69 -13.07
C LYS A 185 31.10 -3.66 -13.90
N LYS A 186 31.06 -4.38 -15.02
CA LYS A 186 29.85 -4.55 -15.87
C LYS A 186 29.13 -5.87 -15.58
N GLU A 187 29.83 -6.90 -15.13
CA GLU A 187 29.23 -8.21 -14.79
C GLU A 187 28.37 -8.14 -13.52
N THR A 188 28.74 -7.31 -12.55
CA THR A 188 27.96 -7.15 -11.31
C THR A 188 26.63 -6.43 -11.50
N GLU A 189 26.45 -5.69 -12.60
CA GLU A 189 25.17 -5.03 -12.94
C GLU A 189 24.33 -5.88 -13.93
N LYS A 190 24.95 -6.75 -14.73
CA LYS A 190 24.25 -7.58 -15.73
C LYS A 190 23.53 -8.80 -15.17
N GLU A 191 23.96 -9.34 -14.02
CA GLU A 191 23.28 -10.48 -13.38
C GLU A 191 21.91 -10.11 -12.79
N GLU A 192 21.68 -8.85 -12.40
CA GLU A 192 20.38 -8.40 -11.87
C GLU A 192 19.29 -8.26 -12.96
N ASP A 193 19.72 -8.07 -14.22
CA ASP A 193 18.86 -7.87 -15.39
C ASP A 193 18.59 -9.17 -16.18
N ALA A 194 19.24 -10.27 -15.82
CA ALA A 194 18.87 -11.58 -16.35
C ALA A 194 17.44 -11.91 -15.87
N VAL A 195 16.52 -12.03 -16.81
CA VAL A 195 15.18 -12.54 -16.52
C VAL A 195 15.37 -14.02 -16.20
N ASP A 196 15.02 -14.46 -15.00
CA ASP A 196 15.12 -15.89 -14.64
C ASP A 196 14.03 -16.71 -15.35
N LEU A 197 14.34 -17.95 -15.75
CA LEU A 197 13.36 -18.87 -16.36
C LEU A 197 12.13 -19.06 -15.46
N GLU A 198 12.37 -19.24 -14.15
CA GLU A 198 11.31 -19.39 -13.16
C GLU A 198 10.38 -18.18 -13.14
N TYR A 199 10.95 -16.98 -13.20
CA TYR A 199 10.17 -15.74 -13.25
C TYR A 199 9.40 -15.61 -14.57
N ALA A 200 10.00 -15.98 -15.70
CA ALA A 200 9.32 -15.97 -17.00
C ALA A 200 8.13 -16.95 -17.05
N LEU A 201 8.28 -18.15 -16.47
CA LEU A 201 7.19 -19.12 -16.31
C LEU A 201 6.08 -18.57 -15.41
N ARG A 202 6.45 -17.93 -14.30
CA ARG A 202 5.50 -17.24 -13.42
C ARG A 202 4.73 -16.16 -14.17
N CYS A 203 5.42 -15.30 -14.93
CA CYS A 203 4.78 -14.26 -15.75
C CYS A 203 3.81 -14.86 -16.77
N ARG A 204 4.17 -15.96 -17.44
CA ARG A 204 3.28 -16.65 -18.37
C ARG A 204 1.99 -17.12 -17.69
N ASN A 205 2.12 -17.73 -16.50
CA ASN A 205 0.97 -18.21 -15.75
C ASN A 205 0.08 -17.05 -15.28
N LEU A 206 0.67 -15.94 -14.82
CA LEU A 206 -0.09 -14.75 -14.43
C LEU A 206 -0.79 -14.07 -15.61
N VAL A 207 -0.16 -14.02 -16.78
CA VAL A 207 -0.80 -13.51 -18.00
C VAL A 207 -1.98 -14.39 -18.38
N PHE A 208 -1.80 -15.72 -18.35
CA PHE A 208 -2.89 -16.66 -18.62
C PHE A 208 -4.08 -16.45 -17.68
N VAL A 209 -3.84 -16.31 -16.37
CA VAL A 209 -4.91 -16.01 -15.39
C VAL A 209 -5.60 -14.66 -15.66
N LEU A 210 -4.86 -13.66 -16.15
CA LEU A 210 -5.36 -12.32 -16.35
C LEU A 210 -6.06 -12.09 -17.68
N THR A 211 -5.73 -12.83 -18.74
CA THR A 211 -6.28 -12.59 -20.08
C THR A 211 -6.87 -13.83 -20.73
N ASP A 212 -6.72 -15.01 -20.11
CA ASP A 212 -6.99 -16.32 -20.69
C ASP A 212 -6.20 -16.58 -22.00
N GLU A 213 -5.19 -15.75 -22.27
CA GLU A 213 -4.33 -15.86 -23.46
C GLU A 213 -3.07 -16.64 -23.12
N LYS A 214 -2.78 -17.67 -23.92
CA LYS A 214 -1.54 -18.42 -23.81
C LYS A 214 -0.45 -17.77 -24.66
N VAL A 215 0.43 -17.01 -24.02
CA VAL A 215 1.61 -16.42 -24.68
C VAL A 215 2.71 -17.47 -24.84
N PRO A 216 3.33 -17.61 -26.02
CA PRO A 216 4.43 -18.54 -26.23
C PRO A 216 5.68 -18.10 -25.45
N LEU A 217 6.28 -19.05 -24.75
CA LEU A 217 7.58 -18.90 -24.10
C LEU A 217 8.57 -19.83 -24.82
N LYS A 218 9.66 -19.28 -25.32
CA LYS A 218 10.76 -20.03 -25.94
C LYS A 218 11.71 -20.56 -24.87
N GLY A 219 12.36 -21.68 -25.15
CA GLY A 219 13.21 -22.42 -24.20
C GLY A 219 12.78 -23.87 -24.03
#